data_AF-A0A3B9F6H6-F1
#
_entry.id   AF-A0A3B9F6H6-F1
#
_cell.length_a   1.000
_cell.length_b   1.000
_cell.length_c   1.000
_cell.angle_alpha   90.00
_cell.angle_beta   90.00
_cell.angle_gamma   90.00
#
_symmetry.space_group_name_H-M   'P 1'
#
loop_
_entity.id
_entity.type
_entity.pdbx_description
1 polymer ?
#
loop_
_entity_poly.entity_id
_entity_poly.type
_entity_poly.pdbx_seq_one_letter_code
_entity_poly.pdbx_strand_id
1 'polypeptide(L)'
;MRHRSIFYLLGLLSFSSTLVFACSLISNTNSSSINQSTNLTISAAASLKTAMEKIQYLYGHTKPRIKLIYNFGSSGSLQKQIEHGAPIDVFISAATDKMDALEKQGLLLENTRKNLLKNNIVLIVPKEKRIGIKSFRDLSSQSIRKIAMGEPKSVPIGHYAQQVLKNLKIFEKIKPKVVFAR
;
A
#
# COMPACT_ATOMS: atom_id res chain seq x y z
N MET A 1 -70.52 -2.84 -11.10
CA MET A 1 -70.99 -3.58 -12.30
C MET A 1 -71.84 -2.63 -13.14
N ARG A 2 -71.56 -2.54 -14.46
CA ARG A 2 -72.16 -1.62 -15.48
C ARG A 2 -71.68 -0.16 -15.30
N HIS A 3 -71.10 0.57 -16.26
CA HIS A 3 -70.97 0.46 -17.72
C HIS A 3 -69.55 0.86 -18.14
N ARG A 4 -68.87 -0.02 -18.88
CA ARG A 4 -67.74 0.31 -19.77
C ARG A 4 -68.30 0.38 -21.19
N SER A 5 -67.55 1.05 -22.07
CA SER A 5 -67.68 1.08 -23.54
C SER A 5 -68.56 2.21 -24.07
N ILE A 6 -67.93 3.33 -24.44
CA ILE A 6 -68.23 4.25 -25.55
C ILE A 6 -67.17 5.36 -25.42
N PHE A 7 -66.01 5.18 -26.05
CA PHE A 7 -65.05 6.23 -26.47
C PHE A 7 -63.89 5.51 -27.19
N TYR A 8 -64.23 4.72 -28.20
CA TYR A 8 -63.31 4.14 -29.18
C TYR A 8 -63.95 4.31 -30.55
N LEU A 9 -63.96 5.53 -31.08
CA LEU A 9 -64.20 5.77 -32.50
C LEU A 9 -63.87 7.23 -32.80
N LEU A 10 -62.66 7.50 -33.31
CA LEU A 10 -62.31 8.59 -34.24
C LEU A 10 -60.79 8.82 -34.21
N GLY A 11 -60.11 8.53 -35.33
CA GLY A 11 -58.72 8.93 -35.56
C GLY A 11 -57.77 7.78 -35.92
N LEU A 12 -58.15 6.95 -36.88
CA LEU A 12 -57.28 5.97 -37.53
C LEU A 12 -56.76 6.57 -38.87
N LEU A 13 -55.48 6.35 -39.15
CA LEU A 13 -54.75 6.55 -40.43
C LEU A 13 -54.37 7.98 -40.86
N SER A 14 -53.06 8.30 -40.77
CA SER A 14 -52.18 8.58 -41.94
C SER A 14 -50.92 9.34 -41.49
N PHE A 15 -49.75 8.68 -41.47
CA PHE A 15 -48.66 8.93 -42.42
C PHE A 15 -47.42 8.17 -41.98
N SER A 16 -47.08 7.15 -42.77
CA SER A 16 -45.81 6.45 -42.77
C SER A 16 -44.74 7.31 -43.46
N SER A 17 -43.48 7.14 -43.06
CA SER A 17 -42.29 7.27 -43.90
C SER A 17 -41.73 8.67 -44.25
N THR A 18 -40.71 9.09 -43.49
CA THR A 18 -39.47 9.73 -43.98
C THR A 18 -38.33 9.31 -43.03
N LEU A 19 -37.68 8.17 -43.26
CA LEU A 19 -36.52 7.97 -44.15
C LEU A 19 -35.38 8.99 -43.95
N VAL A 20 -34.40 8.59 -43.15
CA VAL A 20 -32.95 8.59 -43.48
C VAL A 20 -32.46 9.79 -44.30
N PHE A 21 -31.94 10.83 -43.65
CA PHE A 21 -30.82 11.64 -44.21
C PHE A 21 -30.21 12.57 -43.15
N ALA A 22 -29.27 12.07 -42.34
CA ALA A 22 -28.19 12.87 -41.73
C ALA A 22 -27.10 11.98 -41.10
N CYS A 23 -26.86 10.79 -41.64
CA CYS A 23 -25.69 9.97 -41.30
C CYS A 23 -24.60 10.25 -42.34
N SER A 24 -24.09 11.48 -42.40
CA SER A 24 -22.94 11.86 -43.25
C SER A 24 -22.39 13.23 -42.88
N LEU A 25 -22.04 13.43 -41.61
CA LEU A 25 -21.05 14.45 -41.26
C LEU A 25 -20.06 13.87 -40.25
N ILE A 26 -18.97 13.40 -40.84
CA ILE A 26 -17.62 13.41 -40.26
C ILE A 26 -17.38 12.32 -39.22
N SER A 27 -17.15 11.10 -39.73
CA SER A 27 -16.24 10.14 -39.13
C SER A 27 -14.84 10.75 -39.04
N ASN A 28 -14.62 11.65 -38.09
CA ASN A 28 -13.28 11.92 -37.57
C ASN A 28 -13.05 10.92 -36.43
N THR A 29 -12.79 9.67 -36.78
CA THR A 29 -12.02 8.80 -35.90
C THR A 29 -10.59 9.31 -35.92
N ASN A 30 -10.37 10.45 -35.27
CA ASN A 30 -9.10 10.74 -34.65
C ASN A 30 -8.96 9.69 -33.55
N SER A 31 -8.47 8.51 -33.93
CA SER A 31 -7.73 7.65 -33.03
C SER A 31 -6.47 8.41 -32.63
N SER A 32 -6.65 9.43 -31.79
CA SER A 32 -5.61 9.87 -30.89
C SER A 32 -5.27 8.63 -30.09
N SER A 33 -4.14 8.01 -30.45
CA SER A 33 -3.46 7.10 -29.55
C SER A 33 -3.18 7.91 -28.29
N ILE A 34 -4.09 7.86 -27.31
CA ILE A 34 -3.85 8.44 -25.99
C ILE A 34 -2.63 7.68 -25.51
N ASN A 35 -1.49 8.37 -25.54
CA ASN A 35 -0.23 7.89 -25.01
C ASN A 35 -0.37 7.92 -23.48
N GLN A 36 -1.24 7.04 -22.96
CA GLN A 36 -1.76 7.15 -21.60
C GLN A 36 -0.67 6.66 -20.64
N SER A 37 -0.07 7.62 -19.94
CA SER A 37 0.79 7.34 -18.81
C SER A 37 -0.05 6.72 -17.68
N THR A 38 0.36 5.57 -17.19
CA THR A 38 -0.30 4.87 -16.07
C THR A 38 0.48 5.13 -14.79
N ASN A 39 -0.20 5.61 -13.75
CA ASN A 39 0.39 5.74 -12.42
C ASN A 39 0.12 4.45 -11.63
N LEU A 40 1.15 3.91 -10.99
CA LEU A 40 1.01 2.84 -9.99
C LEU A 40 1.35 3.41 -8.62
N THR A 41 0.37 3.42 -7.73
CA THR A 41 0.49 3.86 -6.34
C THR A 41 0.95 2.69 -5.48
N ILE A 42 2.12 2.83 -4.88
CA ILE A 42 2.79 1.77 -4.14
C ILE A 42 2.99 2.23 -2.70
N SER A 43 2.30 1.58 -1.77
CA SER A 43 2.58 1.74 -0.33
C SER A 43 3.66 0.74 0.08
N ALA A 44 4.81 1.24 0.54
CA ALA A 44 5.95 0.38 0.87
C ALA A 44 6.49 0.68 2.26
N ALA A 45 6.89 -0.37 2.99
CA ALA A 45 7.54 -0.22 4.28
C ALA A 45 8.75 0.72 4.19
N ALA A 46 8.90 1.62 5.16
CA ALA A 46 9.96 2.64 5.16
C ALA A 46 11.37 2.08 4.97
N SER A 47 11.64 0.85 5.44
CA SER A 47 12.92 0.14 5.26
C SER A 47 13.27 -0.13 3.79
N LEU A 48 12.31 -0.04 2.87
CA LEU A 48 12.50 -0.28 1.45
C LEU A 48 12.77 1.00 0.65
N LYS A 49 12.71 2.19 1.27
CA LYS A 49 12.76 3.49 0.58
C LYS A 49 13.87 3.57 -0.47
N THR A 50 15.12 3.38 -0.06
CA THR A 50 16.28 3.47 -0.96
C THR A 50 16.25 2.44 -2.09
N ALA A 51 15.79 1.22 -1.81
CA ALA A 51 15.65 0.19 -2.83
C ALA A 51 14.56 0.53 -3.85
N MET A 52 13.41 1.02 -3.38
CA MET A 52 12.27 1.41 -4.22
C MET A 52 12.56 2.66 -5.06
N GLU A 53 13.31 3.63 -4.54
CA GLU A 53 13.80 4.79 -5.31
C GLU A 53 14.69 4.33 -6.48
N LYS A 54 15.59 3.36 -6.25
CA LYS A 54 16.39 2.76 -7.31
C LYS A 54 15.51 1.99 -8.32
N ILE A 55 14.50 1.28 -7.84
CA ILE A 55 13.53 0.59 -8.72
C ILE A 55 12.75 1.59 -9.57
N GLN A 56 12.36 2.75 -9.06
CA GLN A 56 11.65 3.75 -9.86
C GLN A 56 12.48 4.24 -11.04
N TYR A 57 13.78 4.49 -10.80
CA TYR A 57 14.71 4.80 -11.89
C TYR A 57 14.78 3.64 -12.90
N LEU A 58 15.11 2.43 -12.46
CA LEU A 58 15.29 1.28 -13.37
C LEU A 58 14.00 0.91 -14.13
N TYR A 59 12.88 0.86 -13.42
CA TYR A 59 11.58 0.49 -13.99
C TYR A 59 11.11 1.54 -14.98
N GLY A 60 11.27 2.83 -14.68
CA GLY A 60 10.94 3.93 -15.59
C GLY A 60 11.70 3.87 -16.91
N HIS A 61 12.97 3.43 -16.90
CA HIS A 61 13.73 3.22 -18.14
C HIS A 61 13.16 2.08 -18.99
N THR A 62 12.74 0.98 -18.35
CA THR A 62 12.19 -0.20 -19.05
C THR A 62 10.72 -0.04 -19.45
N LYS A 63 9.97 0.81 -18.74
CA LYS A 63 8.53 1.03 -18.89
C LYS A 63 8.24 2.54 -18.83
N PRO A 64 8.60 3.32 -19.88
CA PRO A 64 8.52 4.78 -19.86
C PRO A 64 7.10 5.35 -19.73
N ARG A 65 6.07 4.53 -19.98
CA ARG A 65 4.65 4.90 -19.82
C ARG A 65 4.08 4.54 -18.45
N ILE A 66 4.87 3.98 -17.53
CA ILE A 66 4.44 3.66 -16.17
C ILE A 66 5.22 4.51 -15.18
N LYS A 67 4.50 5.28 -14.37
CA LYS A 67 5.06 6.08 -13.28
C LYS A 67 4.76 5.41 -11.94
N LEU A 68 5.80 5.11 -11.19
CA LEU A 68 5.65 4.61 -9.82
C LEU A 68 5.51 5.80 -8.86
N ILE A 69 4.46 5.80 -8.05
CA ILE A 69 4.19 6.81 -7.00
C ILE A 69 4.28 6.11 -5.65
N TYR A 70 5.21 6.55 -4.80
CA TYR A 70 5.44 5.89 -3.51
C TYR A 70 4.79 6.61 -2.34
N ASN A 71 4.24 5.81 -1.43
CA ASN A 71 3.89 6.19 -0.07
C ASN A 71 4.72 5.33 0.90
N PHE A 72 5.67 5.94 1.60
CA PHE A 72 6.51 5.22 2.56
C PHE A 72 6.03 5.44 3.99
N GLY A 73 6.01 4.37 4.77
CA GLY A 73 5.61 4.45 6.18
C GLY A 73 5.83 3.14 6.94
N SER A 74 5.45 3.15 8.22
CA SER A 74 5.38 1.89 8.98
C SER A 74 4.32 0.98 8.35
N SER A 75 4.59 -0.33 8.26
CA SER A 75 3.64 -1.25 7.63
C SER A 75 2.29 -1.27 8.35
N GLY A 76 2.25 -1.03 9.67
CA GLY A 76 0.99 -0.88 10.41
C GLY A 76 0.23 0.37 10.02
N SER A 77 0.90 1.52 9.89
CA SER A 77 0.24 2.76 9.43
C SER A 77 -0.29 2.63 8.01
N LEU A 78 0.49 2.03 7.10
CA LEU A 78 0.08 1.81 5.72
C LEU A 78 -1.07 0.81 5.60
N GLN A 79 -1.02 -0.31 6.35
CA GLN A 79 -2.14 -1.25 6.46
C GLN A 79 -3.42 -0.52 6.91
N LYS A 80 -3.33 0.33 7.94
CA LYS A 80 -4.48 1.12 8.39
C LYS A 80 -4.99 2.08 7.32
N GLN A 81 -4.13 2.68 6.51
CA GLN A 81 -4.58 3.52 5.38
C GLN A 81 -5.35 2.69 4.35
N ILE A 82 -4.88 1.48 4.02
CA ILE A 82 -5.56 0.57 3.09
C ILE A 82 -6.92 0.14 3.64
N GLU A 83 -7.00 -0.21 4.93
CA GLU A 83 -8.28 -0.53 5.59
C GLU A 83 -9.29 0.63 5.55
N HIS A 84 -8.82 1.88 5.52
CA HIS A 84 -9.66 3.06 5.38
C HIS A 84 -9.89 3.49 3.91
N GLY A 85 -9.54 2.63 2.94
CA GLY A 85 -9.86 2.86 1.53
C GLY A 85 -8.83 3.68 0.76
N ALA A 86 -7.58 3.78 1.22
CA ALA A 86 -6.52 4.39 0.42
C ALA A 86 -6.37 3.64 -0.93
N PRO A 87 -6.36 4.35 -2.08
CA PRO A 87 -6.31 3.71 -3.40
C PRO A 87 -4.88 3.28 -3.73
N ILE A 88 -4.51 2.07 -3.30
CA ILE A 88 -3.15 1.51 -3.45
C ILE A 88 -3.18 0.34 -4.42
N ASP A 89 -2.29 0.34 -5.42
CA ASP A 89 -2.15 -0.75 -6.38
C ASP A 89 -1.25 -1.87 -5.85
N VAL A 90 -0.19 -1.52 -5.12
CA VAL A 90 0.77 -2.48 -4.54
C VAL A 90 1.09 -2.11 -3.10
N PHE A 91 0.95 -3.09 -2.20
CA PHE A 91 1.41 -2.96 -0.81
C PHE A 91 2.60 -3.89 -0.56
N ILE A 92 3.72 -3.31 -0.08
CA ILE A 92 4.93 -4.05 0.29
C ILE A 92 5.18 -3.89 1.79
N SER A 93 4.68 -4.84 2.57
CA SER A 93 4.84 -4.87 4.02
C SER A 93 6.18 -5.45 4.46
N ALA A 94 6.68 -5.02 5.63
CA ALA A 94 7.81 -5.63 6.32
C ALA A 94 7.39 -6.73 7.33
N ALA A 95 6.09 -6.98 7.51
CA ALA A 95 5.58 -8.06 8.34
C ALA A 95 4.37 -8.76 7.72
N THR A 96 4.31 -10.09 7.89
CA THR A 96 3.27 -10.96 7.33
C THR A 96 1.92 -10.73 8.00
N ASP A 97 1.89 -10.42 9.29
CA ASP A 97 0.66 -10.19 10.06
C ASP A 97 -0.18 -9.02 9.51
N LYS A 98 0.49 -8.00 8.92
CA LYS A 98 -0.18 -6.88 8.24
C LYS A 98 -0.80 -7.32 6.91
N MET A 99 -0.14 -8.22 6.18
CA MET A 99 -0.71 -8.82 4.97
C MET A 99 -1.88 -9.74 5.33
N ASP A 100 -1.75 -10.54 6.40
CA ASP A 100 -2.80 -11.43 6.90
C ASP A 100 -4.06 -10.64 7.28
N ALA A 101 -3.90 -9.48 7.93
CA ALA A 101 -5.02 -8.64 8.31
C ALA A 101 -5.81 -8.10 7.11
N LEU A 102 -5.12 -7.70 6.04
CA LEU A 102 -5.75 -7.23 4.80
C LEU A 102 -6.39 -8.38 4.02
N GLU A 103 -5.74 -9.55 3.97
CA GLU A 103 -6.28 -10.74 3.32
C GLU A 103 -7.57 -11.22 3.97
N LYS A 104 -7.61 -11.26 5.31
CA LYS A 104 -8.82 -11.60 6.08
C LYS A 104 -10.00 -10.64 5.85
N GLN A 105 -9.72 -9.41 5.45
CA GLN A 105 -10.74 -8.41 5.12
C GLN A 105 -11.11 -8.39 3.64
N GLY A 106 -10.53 -9.28 2.82
CA GLY A 106 -10.76 -9.29 1.37
C GLY A 106 -10.18 -8.07 0.65
N LEU A 107 -9.22 -7.38 1.27
CA LEU A 107 -8.59 -6.17 0.73
C LEU A 107 -7.36 -6.46 -0.15
N LEU A 108 -7.06 -7.74 -0.39
CA LEU A 108 -6.01 -8.17 -1.32
C LEU A 108 -6.67 -8.90 -2.50
N LEU A 109 -6.14 -8.66 -3.71
CA LEU A 109 -6.52 -9.47 -4.87
C LEU A 109 -6.05 -10.91 -4.67
N GLU A 110 -6.92 -11.87 -4.97
CA GLU A 110 -6.62 -13.29 -4.84
C GLU A 110 -5.34 -13.67 -5.60
N ASN A 111 -4.54 -14.57 -5.01
CA ASN A 111 -3.32 -15.10 -5.62
C ASN A 111 -2.21 -14.07 -5.95
N THR A 112 -2.31 -12.84 -5.44
CA THR A 112 -1.29 -11.79 -5.67
C THR A 112 -0.24 -11.70 -4.57
N ARG A 113 -0.57 -12.17 -3.35
CA ARG A 113 0.33 -12.14 -2.20
C ARG A 113 1.55 -13.05 -2.40
N LYS A 114 2.75 -12.50 -2.21
CA LYS A 114 4.02 -13.25 -2.28
C LYS A 114 4.99 -12.82 -1.19
N ASN A 115 5.71 -13.78 -0.61
CA ASN A 115 6.85 -13.49 0.26
C ASN A 115 8.06 -13.12 -0.61
N LEU A 116 8.27 -11.81 -0.80
CA LEU A 116 9.28 -11.30 -1.74
C LEU A 116 10.70 -11.27 -1.16
N LEU A 117 10.83 -10.89 0.12
CA LEU A 117 12.11 -10.54 0.75
C LEU A 117 12.23 -11.16 2.14
N LYS A 118 13.48 -11.32 2.60
CA LYS A 118 13.84 -11.62 4.00
C LYS A 118 14.78 -10.54 4.51
N ASN A 119 14.87 -10.41 5.83
CA ASN A 119 15.79 -9.47 6.46
C ASN A 119 16.29 -10.04 7.80
N ASN A 120 17.37 -9.48 8.31
CA ASN A 120 17.97 -9.85 9.58
C ASN A 120 17.87 -8.67 10.55
N ILE A 121 17.59 -8.97 11.81
CA ILE A 121 17.61 -7.97 12.89
C ILE A 121 19.06 -7.75 13.30
N VAL A 122 19.48 -6.49 13.32
CA VAL A 122 20.82 -6.08 13.73
C VAL A 122 20.74 -5.01 14.81
N LEU A 123 21.77 -4.96 15.65
CA LEU A 123 22.00 -3.87 16.59
C LEU A 123 23.05 -2.94 15.99
N ILE A 124 22.72 -1.65 15.88
CA ILE A 124 23.62 -0.64 15.36
C ILE A 124 24.02 0.35 16.45
N VAL A 125 25.22 0.91 16.33
CA VAL A 125 25.75 1.95 17.20
C VAL A 125 26.27 3.13 16.37
N PRO A 126 26.29 4.37 16.91
CA PRO A 126 26.86 5.52 16.20
C PRO A 126 28.33 5.27 15.84
N LYS A 127 28.73 5.66 14.62
CA LYS A 127 30.08 5.41 14.10
C LYS A 127 31.16 6.11 14.93
N GLU A 128 30.88 7.31 15.42
CA GLU A 128 31.84 8.14 16.17
C GLU A 128 32.00 7.69 17.62
N LYS A 129 31.09 6.87 18.16
CA LYS A 129 31.13 6.41 19.55
C LYS A 129 31.64 4.97 19.60
N ARG A 130 32.78 4.76 20.25
CA ARG A 130 33.22 3.42 20.68
C ARG A 130 32.36 2.95 21.84
N ILE A 131 31.11 2.58 21.54
CA ILE A 131 30.24 1.92 22.50
C ILE A 131 30.65 0.45 22.50
N GLY A 132 31.15 -0.06 23.63
CA GLY A 132 31.61 -1.44 23.80
C GLY A 132 30.48 -2.48 23.80
N ILE A 133 29.52 -2.37 22.88
CA ILE A 133 28.44 -3.32 22.66
C ILE A 133 28.97 -4.43 21.74
N LYS A 134 28.91 -5.68 22.21
CA LYS A 134 29.25 -6.89 21.45
C LYS A 134 28.02 -7.77 21.22
N SER A 135 26.95 -7.57 22.00
CA SER A 135 25.72 -8.35 21.93
C SER A 135 24.49 -7.54 22.34
N PHE A 136 23.29 -8.06 22.04
CA PHE A 136 22.04 -7.50 22.54
C PHE A 136 21.97 -7.44 24.07
N ARG A 137 22.65 -8.34 24.80
CA ARG A 137 22.64 -8.35 26.28
C ARG A 137 23.30 -7.10 26.87
N ASP A 138 24.24 -6.50 26.15
CA ASP A 138 24.98 -5.31 26.59
C ASP A 138 24.09 -4.06 26.68
N LEU A 139 22.91 -4.08 26.05
CA LEU A 139 21.89 -3.02 26.17
C LEU A 139 21.44 -2.80 27.62
N SER A 140 21.60 -3.81 28.47
CA SER A 140 21.28 -3.72 29.91
C SER A 140 22.32 -2.93 30.71
N SER A 141 23.50 -2.65 30.14
CA SER A 141 24.58 -1.92 30.83
C SER A 141 24.17 -0.50 31.21
N GLN A 142 24.65 -0.02 32.36
CA GLN A 142 24.43 1.36 32.84
C GLN A 142 25.06 2.42 31.92
N SER A 143 26.07 2.05 31.12
CA SER A 143 26.65 2.96 30.13
C SER A 143 25.69 3.30 28.99
N ILE A 144 24.67 2.48 28.76
CA ILE A 144 23.62 2.72 27.77
C ILE A 144 22.50 3.54 28.41
N ARG A 145 22.35 4.78 27.95
CA ARG A 145 21.35 5.74 28.45
C ARG A 145 20.05 5.76 27.63
N LYS A 146 20.16 5.60 26.31
CA LYS A 146 19.02 5.63 25.37
C LYS A 146 19.18 4.55 24.32
N ILE A 147 18.06 3.96 23.91
CA ILE A 147 17.96 2.94 22.87
C ILE A 147 16.84 3.37 21.92
N ALA A 148 17.15 3.63 20.66
CA ALA A 148 16.13 3.91 19.65
C ALA A 148 15.50 2.59 19.17
N MET A 149 14.18 2.53 19.10
CA MET A 149 13.43 1.35 18.63
C MET A 149 12.15 1.80 17.94
N GLY A 150 11.68 1.06 16.92
CA GLY A 150 10.34 1.28 16.39
C GLY A 150 9.26 0.99 17.43
N GLU A 151 8.12 1.69 17.38
CA GLU A 151 6.94 1.40 18.22
C GLU A 151 6.42 -0.02 17.91
N PRO A 152 6.48 -0.98 18.85
CA PRO A 152 6.19 -2.40 18.58
C PRO A 152 4.77 -2.70 18.10
N LYS A 153 3.81 -1.81 18.38
CA LYS A 153 2.43 -1.99 17.92
C LYS A 153 2.23 -1.67 16.43
N SER A 154 2.99 -0.72 15.89
CA SER A 154 2.79 -0.22 14.51
C SER A 154 3.96 -0.50 13.57
N VAL A 155 5.18 -0.55 14.10
CA VAL A 155 6.42 -0.66 13.32
C VAL A 155 6.96 -2.10 13.38
N PRO A 156 7.02 -2.84 12.26
CA PRO A 156 7.53 -4.21 12.23
C PRO A 156 8.89 -4.44 12.90
N ILE A 157 9.89 -3.58 12.63
CA ILE A 157 11.21 -3.73 13.28
C ILE A 157 11.13 -3.54 14.79
N GLY A 158 10.21 -2.70 15.28
CA GLY A 158 9.92 -2.56 16.70
C GLY A 158 9.32 -3.82 17.31
N HIS A 159 8.35 -4.43 16.61
CA HIS A 159 7.75 -5.70 17.01
C HIS A 159 8.80 -6.80 17.12
N TYR A 160 9.60 -6.99 16.07
CA TYR A 160 10.65 -7.99 16.04
C TYR A 160 11.76 -7.74 17.07
N ALA A 161 12.17 -6.47 17.27
CA ALA A 161 13.11 -6.12 18.30
C ALA A 161 12.57 -6.49 19.69
N GLN A 162 11.30 -6.17 19.98
CA GLN A 162 10.66 -6.56 21.24
C GLN A 162 10.66 -8.09 21.42
N GLN A 163 10.36 -8.86 20.38
CA GLN A 163 10.42 -10.33 20.45
C GLN A 163 11.83 -10.83 20.80
N VAL A 164 12.86 -10.35 20.11
CA VAL A 164 14.27 -10.72 20.39
C VAL A 164 14.62 -10.39 21.84
N LEU A 165 14.29 -9.18 22.30
CA LEU A 165 14.67 -8.71 23.63
C LEU A 165 13.89 -9.39 24.76
N LYS A 166 12.63 -9.80 24.50
CA LYS A 166 11.85 -10.63 25.42
C LYS A 166 12.39 -12.05 25.49
N ASN A 167 12.76 -12.65 24.36
CA ASN A 167 13.39 -13.98 24.32
C ASN A 167 14.75 -13.99 25.06
N LEU A 168 15.49 -12.89 24.99
CA LEU A 168 16.73 -12.69 25.75
C LEU A 168 16.51 -12.34 27.23
N LYS A 169 15.25 -12.14 27.66
CA LYS A 169 14.83 -11.75 29.01
C LYS A 169 15.42 -10.41 29.49
N ILE A 170 15.66 -9.48 28.57
CA ILE A 170 16.23 -8.16 28.88
C ILE A 170 15.28 -6.99 28.62
N PHE A 171 14.17 -7.22 27.91
CA PHE A 171 13.27 -6.15 27.49
C PHE A 171 12.78 -5.28 28.66
N GLU A 172 12.26 -5.88 29.73
CA GLU A 172 11.75 -5.12 30.88
C GLU A 172 12.85 -4.28 31.56
N LYS A 173 14.09 -4.79 31.60
CA LYS A 173 15.23 -4.08 32.18
C LYS A 173 15.63 -2.85 31.36
N ILE A 174 15.51 -2.92 30.04
CA ILE A 174 15.93 -1.84 29.15
C ILE A 174 14.79 -0.90 28.75
N LYS A 175 13.53 -1.30 28.96
CA LYS A 175 12.33 -0.53 28.59
C LYS A 175 12.37 0.94 29.05
N PRO A 176 12.84 1.29 30.26
CA PRO A 176 12.96 2.70 30.68
C PRO A 176 13.93 3.53 29.83
N LYS A 177 14.84 2.89 29.08
CA LYS A 177 15.83 3.52 28.20
C LYS A 177 15.36 3.60 26.75
N VAL A 178 14.24 2.96 26.40
CA VAL A 178 13.77 2.87 25.02
C VAL A 178 13.06 4.17 24.62
N VAL A 179 13.45 4.70 23.47
CA VAL A 179 12.79 5.82 22.80
C VAL A 179 12.12 5.25 21.54
N PHE A 180 10.79 5.26 21.54
CA PHE A 180 10.02 4.74 20.41
C PHE A 180 9.92 5.75 19.27
N ALA A 181 10.17 5.28 18.05
CA ALA A 181 9.95 6.01 16.81
C ALA A 181 8.77 5.42 16.04
N ARG A 182 8.03 6.28 15.32
CA ARG A 182 6.90 5.90 14.47
C ARG A 182 7.32 5.81 13.01
#